data_AF-A0A964H931-F1
#
_entry.id   AF-A0A964H931-F1
#
_cell.length_a   1.000
_cell.length_b   1.000
_cell.length_c   1.000
_cell.angle_alpha   90.00
_cell.angle_beta   90.00
_cell.angle_gamma   90.00
#
_symmetry.space_group_name_H-M   'P 1'
#
loop_
_entity.id
_entity.type
_entity.pdbx_description
1 polymer ?
#
loop_
_entity_poly.entity_id
_entity_poly.type
_entity_poly.pdbx_seq_one_letter_code
_entity_poly.pdbx_strand_id
1 'polypeptide(L)'
;MDVSRIRALRGPNLWSRHTAIEAIVSCVGAECSIEELPGFEDRLRALFPEIGFLQPAGHAEAISLAHVLEYATLGLQAAAGCPVTFSRTTATQDPGVYQVVAEYTEEAVGRLALQLARDLIAAALDNGASFELDSALKQLRDLDEDERLGPSTGSIVYAAVARGIPYRRLTSGSLVQLGWGSKQRRIQAAEIDRTSAISESIAQDKDLTKKLLRAAGVPVPLGRPVQSAEDAWAAAQDLGAPATGVVVKPLDGNQGKGVAVNMRTEADVKAAYAVAAEFRDDVLVEQYLPGHDFRFLVVGDQLVAAARRDPPQVIGDGVHSIRELVETVNKDPRRGEGHATSLTK
;
A
#
# COMPACT_ATOMS: atom_id res chain seq x y z
N MET A 1 10.43 -0.84 34.37
CA MET A 1 10.96 -1.66 33.27
C MET A 1 11.90 -0.79 32.47
N ASP A 2 13.16 -1.20 32.34
CA ASP A 2 14.13 -0.52 31.48
C ASP A 2 14.32 -1.28 30.17
N VAL A 3 14.28 -0.57 29.04
CA VAL A 3 14.43 -1.16 27.70
C VAL A 3 15.68 -0.58 27.07
N SER A 4 16.63 -1.45 26.78
CA SER A 4 17.94 -1.08 26.26
C SER A 4 18.34 -1.93 25.05
N ARG A 5 19.42 -1.53 24.37
CA ARG A 5 20.04 -2.26 23.24
C ARG A 5 19.03 -2.70 22.16
N ILE A 6 18.15 -1.78 21.75
CA ILE A 6 17.18 -2.03 20.67
C ILE A 6 17.91 -2.17 19.33
N ARG A 7 17.75 -3.32 18.67
CA ARG A 7 18.37 -3.66 17.39
C ARG A 7 17.33 -4.17 16.41
N ALA A 8 17.52 -3.84 15.13
CA ALA A 8 16.72 -4.40 14.04
C ALA A 8 17.50 -5.51 13.35
N LEU A 9 16.95 -6.72 13.36
CA LEU A 9 17.47 -7.91 12.71
C LEU A 9 16.89 -7.97 11.28
N ARG A 10 17.70 -7.61 10.28
CA ARG A 10 17.25 -7.33 8.89
C ARG A 10 17.22 -8.55 7.97
N GLY A 11 17.00 -9.75 8.53
CA GLY A 11 16.98 -11.01 7.80
C GLY A 11 17.05 -12.22 8.74
N PRO A 12 17.33 -13.42 8.19
CA PRO A 12 17.47 -14.63 9.01
C PRO A 12 18.44 -14.43 10.16
N ASN A 13 17.99 -14.77 11.36
CA ASN A 13 18.69 -14.51 12.62
C ASN A 13 18.57 -15.69 13.59
N LEU A 14 19.05 -15.51 14.83
CA LEU A 14 19.05 -16.56 15.85
C LEU A 14 17.64 -17.08 16.18
N TRP A 15 16.63 -16.23 16.06
CA TRP A 15 15.28 -16.48 16.54
C TRP A 15 14.36 -17.02 15.44
N SER A 16 14.46 -16.48 14.24
CA SER A 16 13.60 -16.85 13.13
C SER A 16 14.22 -16.52 11.76
N ARG A 17 13.52 -16.90 10.69
CA ARG A 17 13.85 -16.48 9.32
C ARG A 17 13.29 -15.09 8.98
N HIS A 18 12.50 -14.51 9.87
CA HIS A 18 11.82 -13.25 9.70
C HIS A 18 12.69 -12.09 10.19
N THR A 19 12.36 -10.89 9.74
CA THR A 19 12.88 -9.64 10.32
C THR A 19 12.31 -9.43 11.70
N ALA A 20 13.11 -8.98 12.66
CA ALA A 20 12.65 -8.81 14.04
C ALA A 20 13.36 -7.67 14.78
N ILE A 21 12.64 -6.95 15.63
CA ILE A 21 13.23 -6.03 16.60
C ILE A 21 13.61 -6.85 17.82
N GLU A 22 14.86 -6.72 18.25
CA GLU A 22 15.40 -7.33 19.46
C GLU A 22 15.71 -6.23 20.47
N ALA A 23 15.31 -6.42 21.73
CA ALA A 23 15.62 -5.52 22.83
C ALA A 23 16.02 -6.29 24.08
N ILE A 24 16.85 -5.68 24.92
CA ILE A 24 17.15 -6.16 26.27
C ILE A 24 16.23 -5.43 27.25
N VAL A 25 15.47 -6.18 28.02
CA VAL A 25 14.49 -5.65 28.96
C VAL A 25 14.86 -6.07 30.37
N SER A 26 15.05 -5.09 31.25
CA SER A 26 15.33 -5.30 32.66
C SER A 26 14.08 -5.00 33.48
N CYS A 27 13.63 -5.99 34.23
CA CYS A 27 12.52 -5.91 35.17
C CYS A 27 13.08 -5.98 36.60
N VAL A 28 12.56 -5.14 37.49
CA VAL A 28 12.95 -5.12 38.91
C VAL A 28 11.75 -5.37 39.83
N GLY A 29 11.95 -6.15 40.90
CA GLY A 29 10.91 -6.44 41.88
C GLY A 29 9.64 -7.00 41.25
N ALA A 30 8.50 -6.35 41.52
CA ALA A 30 7.18 -6.75 41.02
C ALA A 30 7.06 -6.75 39.49
N GLU A 31 7.98 -6.12 38.75
CA GLU A 31 7.97 -6.17 37.29
C GLU A 31 8.33 -7.55 36.72
N CYS A 32 8.95 -8.41 37.53
CA CYS A 32 9.31 -9.77 37.14
C CYS A 32 8.10 -10.72 37.11
N SER A 33 6.97 -10.35 37.72
CA SER A 33 5.73 -11.11 37.69
C SER A 33 4.53 -10.17 37.73
N ILE A 34 3.73 -10.12 36.67
CA ILE A 34 2.54 -9.26 36.62
C ILE A 34 1.50 -9.63 37.69
N GLU A 35 1.55 -10.84 38.26
CA GLU A 35 0.71 -11.23 39.41
C GLU A 35 1.04 -10.39 40.66
N GLU A 36 2.27 -9.88 40.77
CA GLU A 36 2.69 -8.96 41.83
C GLU A 36 2.28 -7.50 41.56
N LEU A 37 1.61 -7.22 40.43
CA LEU A 37 1.12 -5.90 40.03
C LEU A 37 -0.42 -5.86 40.11
N PRO A 38 -1.01 -5.40 41.22
CA PRO A 38 -2.46 -5.47 41.43
C PRO A 38 -3.29 -4.79 40.32
N GLY A 39 -4.20 -5.57 39.72
CA GLY A 39 -5.11 -5.13 38.66
C GLY A 39 -4.43 -4.69 37.36
N PHE A 40 -3.14 -4.96 37.18
CA PHE A 40 -2.41 -4.56 35.98
C PHE A 40 -2.95 -5.22 34.72
N GLU A 41 -3.17 -6.55 34.75
CA GLU A 41 -3.67 -7.28 33.58
C GLU A 41 -5.07 -6.78 33.16
N ASP A 42 -5.96 -6.54 34.12
CA ASP A 42 -7.31 -6.01 33.83
C ASP A 42 -7.24 -4.63 33.17
N ARG A 43 -6.36 -3.75 33.65
CA ARG A 43 -6.15 -2.42 33.04
C ARG A 43 -5.53 -2.53 31.66
N LEU A 44 -4.53 -3.39 31.48
CA LEU A 44 -3.91 -3.64 30.18
C LEU A 44 -4.94 -4.13 29.15
N ARG A 45 -5.79 -5.08 29.53
CA ARG A 45 -6.86 -5.61 28.66
C ARG A 45 -7.96 -4.57 28.40
N ALA A 46 -8.21 -3.66 29.33
CA ALA A 46 -9.13 -2.54 29.08
C ALA A 46 -8.56 -1.55 28.05
N LEU A 47 -7.26 -1.27 28.12
CA LEU A 47 -6.57 -0.37 27.18
C LEU A 47 -6.30 -1.00 25.81
N PHE A 48 -6.04 -2.32 25.77
CA PHE A 48 -5.86 -3.07 24.53
C PHE A 48 -6.61 -4.41 24.56
N PRO A 49 -7.92 -4.42 24.24
CA PRO A 49 -8.76 -5.63 24.33
C PRO A 49 -8.31 -6.79 23.42
N GLU A 50 -7.68 -6.47 22.29
CA GLU A 50 -7.20 -7.48 21.32
C GLU A 50 -5.82 -8.04 21.67
N ILE A 51 -5.23 -7.63 22.80
CA ILE A 51 -3.96 -8.20 23.24
C ILE A 51 -4.11 -9.72 23.43
N GLY A 52 -3.25 -10.48 22.75
CA GLY A 52 -3.27 -11.93 22.78
C GLY A 52 -3.11 -12.51 24.18
N PHE A 53 -3.20 -13.84 24.28
CA PHE A 53 -2.88 -14.52 25.54
C PHE A 53 -1.43 -14.26 25.91
N LEU A 54 -1.20 -13.70 27.10
CA LEU A 54 0.14 -13.45 27.64
C LEU A 54 0.85 -14.75 28.05
N GLN A 55 0.13 -15.87 28.04
CA GLN A 55 0.59 -17.21 28.38
C GLN A 55 0.32 -18.17 27.20
N PRO A 56 1.37 -18.77 26.59
CA PRO A 56 1.22 -19.92 25.72
C PRO A 56 0.77 -21.12 26.56
N ALA A 57 -0.20 -21.90 26.07
CA ALA A 57 -0.66 -23.10 26.76
C ALA A 57 0.52 -24.04 27.10
N GLY A 58 0.73 -24.31 28.39
CA GLY A 58 1.70 -25.30 28.88
C GLY A 58 3.02 -24.75 29.46
N HIS A 59 3.22 -23.43 29.55
CA HIS A 59 4.39 -22.84 30.24
C HIS A 59 3.97 -22.25 31.59
N ALA A 60 4.53 -22.78 32.68
CA ALA A 60 4.24 -22.38 34.06
C ALA A 60 5.17 -21.28 34.60
N GLU A 61 5.85 -20.55 33.71
CA GLU A 61 6.77 -19.47 34.10
C GLU A 61 6.00 -18.19 34.42
N ALA A 62 6.51 -17.43 35.41
CA ALA A 62 5.93 -16.13 35.78
C ALA A 62 6.02 -15.15 34.60
N ILE A 63 4.90 -14.49 34.29
CA ILE A 63 4.83 -13.52 33.20
C ILE A 63 5.40 -12.18 33.70
N SER A 64 6.57 -11.79 33.22
CA SER A 64 7.16 -10.47 33.50
C SER A 64 6.63 -9.38 32.56
N LEU A 65 6.90 -8.11 32.87
CA LEU A 65 6.62 -6.99 31.96
C LEU A 65 7.36 -7.11 30.62
N ALA A 66 8.46 -7.87 30.54
CA ALA A 66 9.15 -8.16 29.29
C ALA A 66 8.28 -8.99 28.33
N HIS A 67 7.55 -9.99 28.86
CA HIS A 67 6.59 -10.77 28.08
C HIS A 67 5.42 -9.89 27.64
N VAL A 68 4.94 -9.00 28.50
CA VAL A 68 3.89 -8.05 28.12
C VAL A 68 4.35 -7.15 26.97
N LEU A 69 5.59 -6.66 27.04
CA LEU A 69 6.17 -5.83 25.99
C LEU A 69 6.24 -6.58 24.66
N GLU A 70 6.64 -7.85 24.68
CA GLU A 70 6.64 -8.73 23.52
C GLU A 70 5.24 -8.81 22.87
N TYR A 71 4.23 -9.25 23.63
CA TYR A 71 2.89 -9.47 23.12
C TYR A 71 2.21 -8.16 22.70
N ALA A 72 2.43 -7.07 23.43
CA ALA A 72 1.92 -5.76 23.05
C ALA A 72 2.57 -5.26 21.75
N THR A 73 3.88 -5.44 21.58
CA THR A 73 4.59 -5.03 20.36
C THR A 73 4.12 -5.81 19.13
N LEU A 74 3.96 -7.13 19.25
CA LEU A 74 3.43 -7.95 18.16
C LEU A 74 1.94 -7.66 17.90
N GLY A 75 1.14 -7.58 18.98
CA GLY A 75 -0.30 -7.37 18.92
C GLY A 75 -0.68 -6.04 18.29
N LEU A 76 0.01 -4.94 18.66
CA LEU A 76 -0.26 -3.62 18.06
C LEU A 76 0.01 -3.62 16.55
N GLN A 77 1.09 -4.28 16.09
CA GLN A 77 1.36 -4.42 14.66
C GLN A 77 0.28 -5.26 13.96
N ALA A 78 -0.11 -6.38 14.55
CA ALA A 78 -1.15 -7.25 13.99
C ALA A 78 -2.52 -6.55 13.91
N ALA A 79 -2.92 -5.83 14.96
CA ALA A 79 -4.14 -5.01 15.01
C ALA A 79 -4.09 -3.84 14.02
N ALA A 80 -2.90 -3.31 13.73
CA ALA A 80 -2.68 -2.34 12.65
C ALA A 80 -2.71 -2.98 11.24
N GLY A 81 -2.89 -4.30 11.12
CA GLY A 81 -2.98 -5.00 9.83
C GLY A 81 -1.63 -5.45 9.26
N CYS A 82 -0.54 -5.33 10.00
CA CYS A 82 0.75 -5.84 9.58
C CYS A 82 0.75 -7.38 9.66
N PRO A 83 1.19 -8.10 8.60
CA PRO A 83 1.23 -9.56 8.58
C PRO A 83 2.41 -10.14 9.39
N VAL A 84 2.43 -9.90 10.70
CA VAL A 84 3.44 -10.42 11.64
C VAL A 84 2.84 -11.52 12.52
N THR A 85 3.65 -12.52 12.86
CA THR A 85 3.18 -13.72 13.59
C THR A 85 4.16 -14.23 14.64
N PHE A 86 5.43 -13.84 14.56
CA PHE A 86 6.47 -14.34 15.44
C PHE A 86 6.89 -13.32 16.49
N SER A 87 6.91 -13.75 17.74
CA SER A 87 7.60 -13.05 18.83
C SER A 87 8.16 -14.07 19.82
N ARG A 88 9.13 -13.64 20.63
CA ARG A 88 9.67 -14.45 21.71
C ARG A 88 10.33 -13.61 22.79
N THR A 89 10.06 -13.96 24.05
CA THR A 89 10.84 -13.54 25.21
C THR A 89 11.67 -14.71 25.72
N THR A 90 12.93 -14.45 26.08
CA THR A 90 13.82 -15.44 26.69
C THR A 90 14.58 -14.81 27.85
N ALA A 91 14.54 -15.44 29.03
CA ALA A 91 15.34 -15.00 30.17
C ALA A 91 16.84 -15.16 29.88
N THR A 92 17.64 -14.20 30.34
CA THR A 92 19.10 -14.27 30.24
C THR A 92 19.70 -14.95 31.48
N GLN A 93 21.03 -15.04 31.53
CA GLN A 93 21.73 -15.53 32.73
C GLN A 93 21.61 -14.56 33.92
N ASP A 94 21.35 -13.28 33.65
CA ASP A 94 21.18 -12.25 34.66
C ASP A 94 19.69 -12.24 35.12
N PRO A 95 19.40 -12.49 36.41
CA PRO A 95 18.03 -12.50 36.92
C PRO A 95 17.30 -11.18 36.67
N GLY A 96 16.04 -11.27 36.21
CA GLY A 96 15.23 -10.10 35.87
C GLY A 96 15.58 -9.44 34.53
N VAL A 97 16.55 -9.98 33.77
CA VAL A 97 16.93 -9.48 32.45
C VAL A 97 16.49 -10.45 31.36
N TYR A 98 15.81 -9.93 30.35
CA TYR A 98 15.17 -10.68 29.27
C TYR A 98 15.62 -10.19 27.89
N GLN A 99 15.71 -11.09 26.93
CA GLN A 99 15.76 -10.81 25.51
C GLN A 99 14.34 -10.87 24.95
N VAL A 100 13.85 -9.73 24.46
CA VAL A 100 12.52 -9.61 23.84
C VAL A 100 12.69 -9.43 22.34
N VAL A 101 11.98 -10.24 21.57
CA VAL A 101 12.04 -10.27 20.11
C VAL A 101 10.62 -10.21 19.56
N ALA A 102 10.37 -9.30 18.62
CA ALA A 102 9.10 -9.21 17.91
C ALA A 102 9.34 -9.04 16.40
N GLU A 103 8.66 -9.83 15.58
CA GLU A 103 8.68 -9.71 14.13
C GLU A 103 8.19 -8.32 13.70
N TYR A 104 8.75 -7.80 12.60
CA TYR A 104 8.26 -6.61 11.94
C TYR A 104 8.26 -6.80 10.42
N THR A 105 7.35 -6.11 9.72
CA THR A 105 7.35 -6.00 8.25
C THR A 105 8.30 -4.90 7.78
N GLU A 106 8.15 -3.70 8.34
CA GLU A 106 9.01 -2.55 8.09
C GLU A 106 9.69 -2.09 9.40
N GLU A 107 10.99 -1.76 9.33
CA GLU A 107 11.80 -1.49 10.53
C GLU A 107 11.25 -0.31 11.35
N ALA A 108 10.79 0.74 10.67
CA ALA A 108 10.22 1.92 11.31
C ALA A 108 8.93 1.57 12.08
N VAL A 109 8.08 0.73 11.49
CA VAL A 109 6.83 0.24 12.10
C VAL A 109 7.13 -0.58 13.35
N GLY A 110 8.08 -1.53 13.27
CA GLY A 110 8.47 -2.34 14.43
C GLY A 110 9.03 -1.51 15.59
N ARG A 111 9.81 -0.45 15.29
CA ARG A 111 10.32 0.47 16.31
C ARG A 111 9.22 1.30 16.96
N LEU A 112 8.30 1.82 16.15
CA LEU A 112 7.15 2.57 16.64
C LEU A 112 6.25 1.68 17.51
N ALA A 113 6.00 0.44 17.08
CA ALA A 113 5.20 -0.52 17.84
C ALA A 113 5.83 -0.85 19.20
N LEU A 114 7.15 -1.03 19.26
CA LEU A 114 7.85 -1.23 20.53
C LEU A 114 7.70 -0.02 21.45
N GLN A 115 7.80 1.20 20.90
CA GLN A 115 7.61 2.42 21.68
C GLN A 115 6.19 2.54 22.21
N LEU A 116 5.18 2.35 21.36
CA LEU A 116 3.76 2.39 21.75
C LEU A 116 3.41 1.29 22.75
N ALA A 117 4.03 0.12 22.65
CA ALA A 117 3.87 -0.95 23.64
C ALA A 117 4.43 -0.56 25.02
N ARG A 118 5.54 0.19 25.08
CA ARG A 118 6.05 0.76 26.34
C ARG A 118 5.08 1.78 26.92
N ASP A 119 4.52 2.63 26.08
CA ASP A 119 3.57 3.67 26.49
C ASP A 119 2.26 3.04 27.01
N LEU A 120 1.77 1.98 26.35
CA LEU A 120 0.64 1.16 26.81
C LEU A 120 0.91 0.54 28.18
N ILE A 121 2.09 -0.07 28.38
CA ILE A 121 2.47 -0.67 29.67
C ILE A 121 2.56 0.41 30.75
N ALA A 122 3.16 1.56 30.44
CA ALA A 122 3.24 2.67 31.39
C ALA A 122 1.84 3.16 31.80
N ALA A 123 0.91 3.29 30.85
CA ALA A 123 -0.47 3.66 31.13
C ALA A 123 -1.21 2.59 31.96
N ALA A 124 -0.94 1.30 31.75
CA ALA A 124 -1.51 0.22 32.56
C ALA A 124 -0.91 0.15 33.98
N LEU A 125 0.32 0.62 34.19
CA LEU A 125 0.95 0.72 35.51
C LEU A 125 0.44 1.92 36.31
N ASP A 126 0.18 3.05 35.65
CA ASP A 126 -0.29 4.27 36.30
C ASP A 126 -1.82 4.32 36.39
N ASN A 127 -2.35 4.27 37.61
CA ASN A 127 -3.79 4.19 37.87
C ASN A 127 -4.47 5.54 37.56
N GLY A 128 -4.88 5.73 36.32
CA GLY A 128 -5.54 6.95 35.83
C GLY A 128 -5.00 7.47 34.49
N ALA A 129 -3.90 6.91 33.97
CA ALA A 129 -3.39 7.22 32.66
C ALA A 129 -4.26 6.59 31.56
N SER A 130 -4.46 7.32 30.46
CA SER A 130 -5.15 6.81 29.27
C SER A 130 -4.15 6.41 28.18
N PHE A 131 -4.55 5.44 27.35
CA PHE A 131 -3.85 5.08 26.13
C PHE A 131 -4.86 5.08 24.97
N GLU A 132 -4.68 5.99 24.03
CA GLU A 132 -5.57 6.14 22.87
C GLU A 132 -5.22 5.09 21.81
N LEU A 133 -5.75 3.87 21.99
CA LEU A 133 -5.47 2.72 21.12
C LEU A 133 -5.73 3.03 19.64
N ASP A 134 -6.88 3.62 19.31
CA ASP A 134 -7.24 3.92 17.92
C ASP A 134 -6.24 4.88 17.25
N SER A 135 -5.71 5.84 18.00
CA SER A 135 -4.68 6.77 17.54
C SER A 135 -3.35 6.04 17.30
N ALA A 136 -2.94 5.17 18.24
CA ALA A 136 -1.74 4.35 18.10
C ALA A 136 -1.82 3.40 16.88
N LEU A 137 -2.95 2.72 16.70
CA LEU A 137 -3.19 1.84 15.55
C LEU A 137 -3.27 2.61 14.23
N LYS A 138 -3.78 3.85 14.25
CA LYS A 138 -3.75 4.73 13.07
C LYS A 138 -2.33 5.14 12.70
N GLN A 139 -1.51 5.55 13.67
CA GLN A 139 -0.12 5.91 13.42
C GLN A 139 0.69 4.76 12.82
N LEU A 140 0.49 3.54 13.34
CA LEU A 140 1.14 2.34 12.79
C LEU A 140 0.69 2.04 11.36
N ARG A 141 -0.63 2.13 11.09
CA ARG A 141 -1.18 1.93 9.74
C ARG A 141 -0.64 2.94 8.73
N ASP A 142 -0.70 4.23 9.08
CA ASP A 142 -0.22 5.30 8.20
C ASP A 142 1.28 5.12 7.90
N LEU A 143 2.09 4.80 8.92
CA LEU A 143 3.52 4.55 8.75
C LEU A 143 3.81 3.31 7.90
N ASP A 144 3.07 2.20 8.11
CA ASP A 144 3.22 0.99 7.29
C ASP A 144 2.85 1.28 5.83
N GLU A 145 1.76 2.02 5.57
CA GLU A 145 1.37 2.43 4.23
C GLU A 145 2.40 3.31 3.52
N ASP A 146 3.04 4.24 4.25
CA ASP A 146 4.07 5.12 3.71
C ASP A 146 5.38 4.38 3.40
N GLU A 147 5.77 3.44 4.27
CA GLU A 147 7.05 2.75 4.16
C GLU A 147 6.99 1.53 3.25
N ARG A 148 5.92 0.72 3.30
CA ARG A 148 5.88 -0.59 2.63
C ARG A 148 5.97 -0.49 1.11
N LEU A 149 6.36 -1.61 0.49
CA LEU A 149 6.29 -1.73 -0.96
C LEU A 149 4.84 -1.62 -1.46
N GLY A 150 4.62 -0.72 -2.41
CA GLY A 150 3.32 -0.60 -3.09
C GLY A 150 2.87 -1.90 -3.77
N PRO A 151 1.57 -2.06 -4.06
CA PRO A 151 0.95 -3.35 -4.37
C PRO A 151 1.60 -4.10 -5.54
N SER A 152 1.96 -3.39 -6.61
CA SER A 152 2.62 -3.99 -7.78
C SER A 152 4.01 -4.53 -7.43
N THR A 153 4.84 -3.71 -6.79
CA THR A 153 6.20 -4.10 -6.38
C THR A 153 6.15 -5.23 -5.37
N GLY A 154 5.30 -5.10 -4.35
CA GLY A 154 5.09 -6.11 -3.31
C GLY A 154 4.69 -7.45 -3.91
N SER A 155 3.76 -7.46 -4.87
CA SER A 155 3.34 -8.70 -5.56
C SER A 155 4.50 -9.41 -6.26
N ILE A 156 5.39 -8.67 -6.93
CA ILE A 156 6.58 -9.25 -7.58
C ILE A 156 7.56 -9.79 -6.53
N VAL A 157 7.79 -9.06 -5.45
CA VAL A 157 8.67 -9.47 -4.34
C VAL A 157 8.13 -10.71 -3.63
N TYR A 158 6.85 -10.77 -3.29
CA TYR A 158 6.23 -11.95 -2.69
C TYR A 158 6.32 -13.17 -3.60
N ALA A 159 6.11 -12.98 -4.91
CA ALA A 159 6.29 -14.04 -5.90
C ALA A 159 7.76 -14.52 -5.99
N ALA A 160 8.73 -13.64 -5.78
CA ALA A 160 10.16 -13.99 -5.71
C ALA A 160 10.48 -14.77 -4.43
N VAL A 161 10.02 -14.30 -3.27
CA VAL A 161 10.18 -14.97 -1.97
C VAL A 161 9.59 -16.37 -1.99
N ALA A 162 8.37 -16.54 -2.52
CA ALA A 162 7.71 -17.85 -2.65
C ALA A 162 8.51 -18.84 -3.53
N ARG A 163 9.37 -18.34 -4.42
CA ARG A 163 10.27 -19.15 -5.26
C ARG A 163 11.68 -19.29 -4.67
N GLY A 164 11.89 -18.84 -3.44
CA GLY A 164 13.21 -18.86 -2.79
C GLY A 164 14.21 -17.88 -3.41
N ILE A 165 13.75 -16.88 -4.15
CA ILE A 165 14.61 -15.85 -4.75
C ILE A 165 14.81 -14.75 -3.69
N PRO A 166 16.05 -14.51 -3.24
CA PRO A 166 16.32 -13.46 -2.27
C PRO A 166 16.12 -12.08 -2.91
N TYR A 167 15.81 -11.08 -2.10
CA TYR A 167 15.67 -9.70 -2.57
C TYR A 167 16.32 -8.71 -1.61
N ARG A 168 16.54 -7.50 -2.11
CA ARG A 168 16.98 -6.35 -1.31
C ARG A 168 16.35 -5.08 -1.88
N ARG A 169 15.68 -4.31 -1.03
CA ARG A 169 15.25 -2.95 -1.38
C ARG A 169 16.48 -2.04 -1.43
N LEU A 170 16.64 -1.29 -2.51
CA LEU A 170 17.81 -0.44 -2.74
C LEU A 170 17.60 1.03 -2.36
N THR A 171 16.34 1.48 -2.26
CA THR A 171 15.94 2.83 -1.87
C THR A 171 14.74 2.78 -0.92
N SER A 172 14.32 3.92 -0.38
CA SER A 172 13.00 4.04 0.28
C SER A 172 11.83 3.94 -0.72
N GLY A 173 12.10 3.99 -2.03
CA GLY A 173 11.09 3.80 -3.07
C GLY A 173 10.92 2.33 -3.49
N SER A 174 10.40 2.13 -4.69
CA SER A 174 10.09 0.81 -5.27
C SER A 174 11.26 0.15 -6.01
N LEU A 175 12.50 0.63 -5.84
CA LEU A 175 13.67 0.04 -6.48
C LEU A 175 14.15 -1.18 -5.68
N VAL A 176 13.99 -2.36 -6.27
CA VAL A 176 14.29 -3.64 -5.63
C VAL A 176 15.25 -4.46 -6.50
N GLN A 177 16.26 -5.03 -5.86
CA GLN A 177 17.10 -6.07 -6.43
C GLN A 177 16.54 -7.44 -6.09
N LEU A 178 16.43 -8.31 -7.09
CA LEU A 178 16.13 -9.74 -6.94
C LEU A 178 17.38 -10.55 -7.27
N GLY A 179 17.69 -11.58 -6.48
CA GLY A 179 18.87 -12.42 -6.64
C GLY A 179 20.20 -11.74 -6.28
N TRP A 180 21.29 -12.47 -6.51
CA TRP A 180 22.66 -12.05 -6.17
C TRP A 180 23.63 -12.25 -7.33
N GLY A 181 24.76 -11.55 -7.27
CA GLY A 181 25.89 -11.72 -8.20
C GLY A 181 25.50 -11.51 -9.66
N SER A 182 26.01 -12.36 -10.56
CA SER A 182 25.75 -12.27 -12.01
C SER A 182 24.31 -12.62 -12.41
N LYS A 183 23.51 -13.19 -11.50
CA LYS A 183 22.10 -13.54 -11.73
C LYS A 183 21.12 -12.52 -11.17
N GLN A 184 21.61 -11.43 -10.58
CA GLN A 184 20.74 -10.40 -10.05
C GLN A 184 19.91 -9.73 -11.16
N ARG A 185 18.70 -9.27 -10.78
CA ARG A 185 17.78 -8.49 -11.59
C ARG A 185 17.31 -7.28 -10.79
N ARG A 186 16.92 -6.21 -11.49
CA ARG A 186 16.33 -5.03 -10.84
C ARG A 186 14.93 -4.78 -11.35
N ILE A 187 14.08 -4.34 -10.44
CA ILE A 187 12.74 -3.84 -10.72
C ILE A 187 12.56 -2.46 -10.10
N GLN A 188 11.78 -1.62 -10.77
CA GLN A 188 11.28 -0.37 -10.21
C GLN A 188 9.78 -0.32 -10.46
N ALA A 189 9.00 -0.35 -9.38
CA ALA A 189 7.57 -0.65 -9.48
C ALA A 189 7.31 -1.97 -10.23
N ALA A 190 6.60 -1.93 -11.36
CA ALA A 190 6.35 -3.09 -12.21
C ALA A 190 7.35 -3.21 -13.39
N GLU A 191 8.24 -2.24 -13.57
CA GLU A 191 9.25 -2.25 -14.64
C GLU A 191 10.41 -3.16 -14.25
N ILE A 192 11.02 -3.79 -15.24
CA ILE A 192 12.17 -4.67 -15.07
C ILE A 192 13.38 -4.10 -15.81
N ASP A 193 14.58 -4.52 -15.44
CA ASP A 193 15.84 -4.12 -16.08
C ASP A 193 15.98 -4.45 -17.59
N ARG A 194 15.00 -5.15 -18.17
CA ARG A 194 14.89 -5.41 -19.61
C ARG A 194 13.91 -4.50 -20.34
N THR A 195 13.13 -3.69 -19.62
CA THR A 195 12.28 -2.66 -20.22
C THR A 195 13.19 -1.59 -20.81
N SER A 196 13.13 -1.40 -22.13
CA SER A 196 13.94 -0.38 -22.82
C SER A 196 13.43 1.02 -22.47
N ALA A 197 14.35 1.94 -22.18
CA ALA A 197 14.03 3.35 -22.01
C ALA A 197 13.32 3.95 -23.24
N ILE A 198 13.61 3.43 -24.43
CA ILE A 198 12.90 3.85 -25.66
C ILE A 198 11.45 3.37 -25.63
N SER A 199 11.18 2.13 -25.21
CA SER A 199 9.81 1.61 -25.11
C SER A 199 9.00 2.36 -24.06
N GLU A 200 9.63 2.72 -22.94
CA GLU A 200 9.02 3.51 -21.88
C GLU A 200 8.63 4.91 -22.39
N SER A 201 9.56 5.61 -23.04
CA SER A 201 9.30 6.93 -23.64
C SER A 201 8.21 6.88 -24.70
N ILE A 202 8.18 5.83 -25.55
CA ILE A 202 7.10 5.62 -26.52
C ILE A 202 5.76 5.47 -25.79
N ALA A 203 5.69 4.63 -24.75
CA ALA A 203 4.45 4.34 -24.03
C ALA A 203 3.90 5.56 -23.26
N GLN A 204 4.76 6.51 -22.87
CA GLN A 204 4.32 7.78 -22.28
C GLN A 204 3.70 8.72 -23.31
N ASP A 205 4.22 8.75 -24.55
CA ASP A 205 3.69 9.55 -25.66
C ASP A 205 2.52 8.82 -26.35
N LYS A 206 1.30 9.32 -26.10
CA LYS A 206 0.08 8.73 -26.66
C LYS A 206 0.01 8.85 -28.19
N ASP A 207 0.54 9.90 -28.80
CA ASP A 207 0.47 10.11 -30.26
C ASP A 207 1.47 9.18 -30.97
N LEU A 208 2.71 9.12 -30.50
CA LEU A 208 3.72 8.20 -31.02
C LEU A 208 3.30 6.74 -30.86
N THR A 209 2.79 6.37 -29.67
CA THR A 209 2.24 5.02 -29.44
C THR A 209 1.16 4.68 -30.47
N LYS A 210 0.20 5.58 -30.71
CA LYS A 210 -0.89 5.34 -31.67
C LYS A 210 -0.36 5.19 -33.10
N LYS A 211 0.58 6.03 -33.51
CA LYS A 211 1.22 5.94 -34.85
C LYS A 211 1.88 4.59 -35.07
N LEU A 212 2.65 4.11 -34.09
CA LEU A 212 3.34 2.83 -34.16
C LEU A 212 2.37 1.64 -34.15
N LEU A 213 1.36 1.66 -33.27
CA LEU A 213 0.32 0.64 -33.23
C LEU A 213 -0.45 0.57 -34.56
N ARG A 214 -0.83 1.72 -35.12
CA ARG A 214 -1.53 1.79 -36.41
C ARG A 214 -0.67 1.27 -37.56
N ALA A 215 0.62 1.61 -37.58
CA ALA A 215 1.56 1.09 -38.57
C ALA A 215 1.70 -0.45 -38.50
N ALA A 216 1.56 -1.01 -37.30
CA ALA A 216 1.52 -2.46 -37.07
C ALA A 216 0.14 -3.10 -37.35
N GLY A 217 -0.86 -2.33 -37.79
CA GLY A 217 -2.21 -2.83 -38.09
C GLY A 217 -3.14 -2.94 -36.88
N VAL A 218 -2.74 -2.45 -35.71
CA VAL A 218 -3.60 -2.41 -34.52
C VAL A 218 -4.58 -1.23 -34.65
N PRO A 219 -5.89 -1.46 -34.51
CA PRO A 219 -6.88 -0.39 -34.52
C PRO A 219 -6.65 0.59 -33.38
N VAL A 220 -6.61 1.89 -33.69
CA VAL A 220 -6.48 2.99 -32.72
C VAL A 220 -7.51 4.08 -33.02
N PRO A 221 -7.98 4.85 -32.01
CA PRO A 221 -8.86 5.99 -32.24
C PRO A 221 -8.20 7.01 -33.16
N LEU A 222 -8.92 7.50 -34.17
CA LEU A 222 -8.43 8.57 -35.03
C LEU A 222 -8.40 9.90 -34.27
N GLY A 223 -7.46 10.78 -34.58
CA GLY A 223 -7.30 12.05 -33.88
C GLY A 223 -5.94 12.68 -34.15
N ARG A 224 -5.73 13.90 -33.64
CA ARG A 224 -4.47 14.63 -33.76
C ARG A 224 -4.25 15.61 -32.61
N PRO A 225 -2.98 15.94 -32.29
CA PRO A 225 -2.66 17.06 -31.41
C PRO A 225 -3.25 18.37 -31.95
N VAL A 226 -3.58 19.28 -31.04
CA VAL A 226 -4.21 20.57 -31.31
C VAL A 226 -3.52 21.68 -30.52
N GLN A 227 -3.51 22.89 -31.07
CA GLN A 227 -2.75 24.02 -30.51
C GLN A 227 -3.61 25.14 -29.92
N SER A 228 -4.94 25.08 -30.11
CA SER A 228 -5.88 26.05 -29.56
C SER A 228 -7.27 25.46 -29.38
N ALA A 229 -8.15 26.17 -28.68
CA ALA A 229 -9.54 25.77 -28.52
C ALA A 229 -10.29 25.74 -29.87
N GLU A 230 -9.94 26.64 -30.78
CA GLU A 230 -10.45 26.70 -32.16
C GLU A 230 -9.97 25.50 -32.98
N ASP A 231 -8.67 25.16 -32.86
CA ASP A 231 -8.09 24.01 -33.54
C ASP A 231 -8.66 22.69 -32.98
N ALA A 232 -8.95 22.64 -31.68
CA ALA A 232 -9.64 21.52 -31.04
C ALA A 232 -11.03 21.30 -31.61
N TRP A 233 -11.78 22.38 -31.85
CA TRP A 233 -13.09 22.28 -32.49
C TRP A 233 -12.98 21.85 -33.95
N ALA A 234 -12.04 22.40 -34.71
CA ALA A 234 -11.81 21.98 -36.10
C ALA A 234 -11.46 20.48 -36.18
N ALA A 235 -10.56 19.99 -35.31
CA ALA A 235 -10.23 18.57 -35.21
C ALA A 235 -11.45 17.71 -34.84
N ALA A 236 -12.34 18.21 -33.97
CA ALA A 236 -13.57 17.51 -33.62
C ALA A 236 -14.54 17.40 -34.81
N GLN A 237 -14.65 18.46 -35.62
CA GLN A 237 -15.47 18.46 -36.83
C GLN A 237 -14.95 17.47 -37.87
N ASP A 238 -13.62 17.38 -38.05
CA ASP A 238 -12.99 16.38 -38.94
C ASP A 238 -13.31 14.94 -38.52
N LEU A 239 -13.55 14.71 -37.23
CA LEU A 239 -13.93 13.41 -36.65
C LEU A 239 -15.45 13.15 -36.66
N GLY A 240 -16.25 14.11 -37.14
CA GLY A 240 -17.70 13.98 -37.33
C GLY A 240 -18.57 14.63 -36.25
N ALA A 241 -18.02 15.48 -35.37
CA ALA A 241 -18.83 16.25 -34.43
C ALA A 241 -19.82 17.18 -35.16
N PRO A 242 -21.06 17.36 -34.65
CA PRO A 242 -21.61 16.81 -33.41
C PRO A 242 -22.26 15.42 -33.55
N ALA A 243 -22.30 14.86 -34.76
CA ALA A 243 -22.95 13.56 -35.01
C ALA A 243 -22.24 12.41 -34.28
N THR A 244 -20.92 12.52 -34.13
CA THR A 244 -20.09 11.63 -33.32
C THR A 244 -19.49 12.40 -32.14
N GLY A 245 -19.27 11.70 -31.02
CA GLY A 245 -18.56 12.28 -29.88
C GLY A 245 -17.05 12.29 -30.10
N VAL A 246 -16.35 13.17 -29.38
CA VAL A 246 -14.89 13.22 -29.32
C VAL A 246 -14.39 13.19 -27.88
N VAL A 247 -13.11 12.90 -27.71
CA VAL A 247 -12.38 12.93 -26.45
C VAL A 247 -11.33 14.04 -26.55
N VAL A 248 -11.24 14.87 -25.51
CA VAL A 248 -10.21 15.90 -25.36
C VAL A 248 -9.35 15.54 -24.15
N LYS A 249 -8.03 15.46 -24.32
CA LYS A 249 -7.12 15.05 -23.25
C LYS A 249 -5.71 15.62 -23.41
N PRO A 250 -4.94 15.77 -22.32
CA PRO A 250 -3.50 16.03 -22.40
C PRO A 250 -2.77 14.89 -23.13
N LEU A 251 -1.76 15.25 -23.94
CA LEU A 251 -0.92 14.31 -24.67
C LEU A 251 -0.24 13.33 -23.72
N ASP A 252 0.41 13.86 -22.67
CA ASP A 252 1.07 13.08 -21.64
C ASP A 252 0.36 13.23 -20.29
N GLY A 253 0.22 12.13 -19.55
CA GLY A 253 -0.44 12.14 -18.25
C GLY A 253 -1.03 10.79 -17.88
N ASN A 254 -1.22 10.60 -16.57
CA ASN A 254 -1.72 9.37 -15.97
C ASN A 254 -3.06 9.60 -15.24
N GLN A 255 -3.71 8.50 -14.84
CA GLN A 255 -4.91 8.51 -13.97
C GLN A 255 -6.14 9.27 -14.52
N GLY A 256 -6.18 9.63 -15.81
CA GLY A 256 -7.33 10.29 -16.42
C GLY A 256 -7.49 11.77 -16.05
N LYS A 257 -6.47 12.40 -15.45
CA LYS A 257 -6.50 13.84 -15.13
C LYS A 257 -6.57 14.67 -16.42
N GLY A 258 -7.48 15.63 -16.45
CA GLY A 258 -7.70 16.50 -17.62
C GLY A 258 -8.39 15.82 -18.81
N VAL A 259 -8.94 14.60 -18.66
CA VAL A 259 -9.61 13.90 -19.75
C VAL A 259 -11.11 14.21 -19.76
N ALA A 260 -11.62 14.72 -20.87
CA ALA A 260 -13.04 14.89 -21.14
C ALA A 260 -13.49 13.93 -22.25
N VAL A 261 -14.57 13.18 -22.00
CA VAL A 261 -15.05 12.11 -22.90
C VAL A 261 -16.44 12.41 -23.46
N ASN A 262 -16.70 11.97 -24.70
CA ASN A 262 -18.00 12.11 -25.37
C ASN A 262 -18.47 13.57 -25.49
N MET A 263 -17.53 14.48 -25.78
CA MET A 263 -17.83 15.88 -26.09
C MET A 263 -18.44 15.97 -27.49
N ARG A 264 -19.48 16.79 -27.66
CA ARG A 264 -20.21 16.88 -28.94
C ARG A 264 -20.37 18.30 -29.45
N THR A 265 -20.45 19.28 -28.56
CA THR A 265 -20.69 20.67 -28.95
C THR A 265 -19.39 21.46 -28.95
N GLU A 266 -19.35 22.57 -29.70
CA GLU A 266 -18.21 23.49 -29.71
C GLU A 266 -17.91 24.00 -28.30
N ALA A 267 -18.94 24.39 -27.55
CA ALA A 267 -18.80 24.89 -26.19
C ALA A 267 -18.13 23.84 -25.27
N ASP A 268 -18.58 22.59 -25.34
CA ASP A 268 -18.00 21.49 -24.55
C ASP A 268 -16.54 21.24 -24.92
N VAL A 269 -16.22 21.18 -26.21
CA VAL A 269 -14.86 20.93 -26.70
C VAL A 269 -13.91 22.05 -26.28
N LYS A 270 -14.32 23.31 -26.41
CA LYS A 270 -13.50 24.46 -25.99
C LYS A 270 -13.30 24.51 -24.48
N ALA A 271 -14.34 24.22 -23.70
CA ALA A 271 -14.23 24.13 -22.25
C ALA A 271 -13.30 22.99 -21.83
N ALA A 272 -13.42 21.82 -22.46
CA ALA A 272 -12.55 20.68 -22.21
C ALA A 272 -11.09 20.96 -22.60
N TYR A 273 -10.85 21.69 -23.69
CA TYR A 273 -9.50 22.12 -24.08
C TYR A 273 -8.87 23.00 -23.00
N ALA A 274 -9.61 23.99 -22.48
CA ALA A 274 -9.10 24.86 -21.42
C ALA A 274 -8.66 24.07 -20.19
N VAL A 275 -9.48 23.11 -19.75
CA VAL A 275 -9.15 22.22 -18.64
C VAL A 275 -7.94 21.34 -18.95
N ALA A 276 -7.86 20.75 -20.15
CA ALA A 276 -6.73 19.92 -20.54
C ALA A 276 -5.42 20.72 -20.59
N ALA A 277 -5.47 21.96 -21.10
CA ALA A 277 -4.35 22.87 -21.23
C ALA A 277 -3.77 23.32 -19.87
N GLU A 278 -4.59 23.36 -18.81
CA GLU A 278 -4.09 23.63 -17.44
C GLU A 278 -3.12 22.56 -16.96
N PHE A 279 -3.25 21.32 -17.46
CA PHE A 279 -2.35 20.24 -17.08
C PHE A 279 -1.06 20.26 -17.91
N ARG A 280 -1.12 20.50 -19.21
CA ARG A 280 0.02 20.46 -20.14
C ARG A 280 -0.24 21.30 -21.40
N ASP A 281 0.83 21.75 -22.04
CA ASP A 281 0.77 22.56 -23.26
C ASP A 281 0.26 21.77 -24.49
N ASP A 282 0.46 20.45 -24.51
CA ASP A 282 0.04 19.60 -25.63
C ASP A 282 -1.30 18.89 -25.35
N VAL A 283 -2.32 19.22 -26.14
CA VAL A 283 -3.67 18.63 -26.07
C VAL A 283 -3.96 17.81 -27.32
N LEU A 284 -4.67 16.70 -27.15
CA LEU A 284 -5.08 15.77 -28.21
C LEU A 284 -6.61 15.70 -28.28
N VAL A 285 -7.14 15.82 -29.51
CA VAL A 285 -8.55 15.52 -29.82
C VAL A 285 -8.60 14.20 -30.58
N GLU A 286 -9.42 13.27 -30.10
CA GLU A 286 -9.58 11.96 -30.73
C GLU A 286 -11.03 11.46 -30.73
N GLN A 287 -11.29 10.46 -31.56
CA GLN A 287 -12.60 9.83 -31.71
C GLN A 287 -13.05 9.20 -30.39
N TYR A 288 -14.29 9.46 -29.98
CA TYR A 288 -14.92 8.72 -28.91
C TYR A 288 -15.34 7.33 -29.40
N LEU A 289 -14.88 6.29 -28.70
CA LEU A 289 -15.27 4.92 -28.95
C LEU A 289 -16.22 4.44 -27.83
N PRO A 290 -17.50 4.17 -28.12
CA PRO A 290 -18.40 3.57 -27.13
C PRO A 290 -18.07 2.09 -26.96
N GLY A 291 -18.28 1.56 -25.75
CA GLY A 291 -18.12 0.13 -25.48
C GLY A 291 -17.60 -0.16 -24.09
N HIS A 292 -17.06 -1.37 -23.92
CA HIS A 292 -16.47 -1.82 -22.67
C HIS A 292 -14.96 -1.56 -22.65
N ASP A 293 -14.44 -1.06 -21.53
CA ASP A 293 -13.01 -0.92 -21.26
C ASP A 293 -12.43 -2.24 -20.74
N PHE A 294 -11.40 -2.75 -21.41
CA PHE A 294 -10.66 -3.94 -21.00
C PHE A 294 -9.19 -3.62 -20.81
N ARG A 295 -8.64 -4.02 -19.66
CA ARG A 295 -7.22 -3.98 -19.36
C ARG A 295 -6.61 -5.36 -19.59
N PHE A 296 -5.62 -5.42 -20.46
CA PHE A 296 -4.84 -6.60 -20.77
C PHE A 296 -3.45 -6.51 -20.11
N LEU A 297 -3.03 -7.56 -19.41
CA LEU A 297 -1.67 -7.72 -18.89
C LEU A 297 -0.90 -8.67 -19.77
N VAL A 298 0.06 -8.14 -20.52
CA VAL A 298 0.99 -8.91 -21.36
C VAL A 298 2.34 -8.99 -20.65
N VAL A 299 2.89 -10.19 -20.53
CA VAL A 299 4.23 -10.44 -19.97
C VAL A 299 5.04 -11.20 -21.01
N GLY A 300 6.09 -10.55 -21.53
CA GLY A 300 6.82 -11.09 -22.68
C GLY A 300 5.94 -11.10 -23.93
N ASP A 301 5.76 -12.28 -24.50
CA ASP A 301 4.94 -12.55 -25.69
C ASP A 301 3.57 -13.16 -25.36
N GLN A 302 3.18 -13.19 -24.08
CA GLN A 302 1.96 -13.85 -23.62
C GLN A 302 0.99 -12.88 -22.95
N LEU A 303 -0.29 -12.97 -23.33
CA LEU A 303 -1.39 -12.35 -22.61
C LEU A 303 -1.71 -13.20 -21.37
N VAL A 304 -1.40 -12.67 -20.18
CA VAL A 304 -1.49 -13.42 -18.91
C VAL A 304 -2.81 -13.20 -18.20
N ALA A 305 -3.39 -11.99 -18.33
CA ALA A 305 -4.67 -11.65 -17.72
C ALA A 305 -5.42 -10.60 -18.54
N ALA A 306 -6.74 -10.61 -18.42
CA ALA A 306 -7.63 -9.59 -18.95
C ALA A 306 -8.67 -9.24 -17.87
N ALA A 307 -8.95 -7.96 -17.68
CA ALA A 307 -9.95 -7.48 -16.75
C ALA A 307 -10.84 -6.44 -17.42
N ARG A 308 -12.16 -6.58 -17.31
CA ARG A 308 -13.10 -5.51 -17.65
C ARG A 308 -13.09 -4.46 -16.55
N ARG A 309 -13.05 -3.19 -16.93
CA ARG A 309 -13.15 -2.06 -15.99
C ARG A 309 -14.53 -1.45 -16.11
N ASP A 310 -15.33 -1.64 -15.07
CA ASP A 310 -16.62 -0.98 -14.95
C ASP A 310 -16.46 0.36 -14.22
N PRO A 311 -17.18 1.41 -14.64
CA PRO A 311 -17.22 2.67 -13.90
C PRO A 311 -17.70 2.47 -12.46
N PRO A 312 -17.25 3.29 -11.49
CA PRO A 312 -17.81 3.27 -10.14
C PRO A 312 -19.33 3.49 -10.20
N GLN A 313 -20.09 2.57 -9.61
CA GLN A 313 -21.56 2.61 -9.59
C GLN A 313 -22.11 2.02 -8.30
N VAL A 314 -23.30 2.46 -7.92
CA VAL A 314 -24.13 1.86 -6.87
C VAL A 314 -25.47 1.46 -7.49
N ILE A 315 -26.06 0.38 -6.98
CA ILE A 315 -27.38 -0.08 -7.42
C ILE A 315 -28.40 0.45 -6.42
N GLY A 316 -29.36 1.26 -6.89
CA GLY A 316 -30.45 1.76 -6.07
C GLY A 316 -31.34 0.61 -5.59
N ASP A 317 -31.58 0.55 -4.29
CA ASP A 317 -32.45 -0.45 -3.66
C ASP A 317 -33.83 0.10 -3.26
N GLY A 318 -34.08 1.38 -3.57
CA GLY A 318 -35.33 2.07 -3.24
C GLY A 318 -35.48 2.45 -1.77
N VAL A 319 -34.47 2.20 -0.93
CA VAL A 319 -34.49 2.45 0.51
C VAL A 319 -33.41 3.44 0.91
N HIS A 320 -32.17 3.22 0.46
CA HIS A 320 -31.01 4.01 0.87
C HIS A 320 -30.70 5.13 -0.14
N SER A 321 -30.20 6.24 0.38
CA SER A 321 -29.62 7.31 -0.43
C SER A 321 -28.34 6.85 -1.14
N ILE A 322 -27.93 7.57 -2.19
CA ILE A 322 -26.65 7.30 -2.88
C ILE A 322 -25.47 7.32 -1.90
N ARG A 323 -25.48 8.24 -0.93
CA ARG A 323 -24.41 8.34 0.08
C ARG A 323 -24.32 7.07 0.93
N GLU A 324 -25.45 6.59 1.44
CA GLU A 324 -25.52 5.37 2.26
C GLU A 324 -25.14 4.11 1.46
N LEU A 325 -25.53 4.05 0.18
CA LEU A 325 -25.10 2.97 -0.72
C LEU A 325 -23.59 2.99 -0.95
N VAL A 326 -22.99 4.18 -1.16
CA VAL A 326 -21.53 4.33 -1.29
C VAL A 326 -20.83 3.92 0.01
N GLU A 327 -21.32 4.38 1.16
CA GLU A 327 -20.79 3.98 2.48
C GLU A 327 -20.86 2.46 2.65
N THR A 328 -21.94 1.83 2.20
CA THR A 328 -22.10 0.37 2.25
C THR A 328 -21.11 -0.35 1.34
N VAL A 329 -20.94 0.10 0.10
CA VAL A 329 -19.92 -0.45 -0.82
C VAL A 329 -18.51 -0.27 -0.28
N ASN A 330 -18.24 0.86 0.38
CA ASN A 330 -16.94 1.17 0.98
C ASN A 330 -16.64 0.39 2.29
N LYS A 331 -17.58 -0.44 2.77
CA LYS A 331 -17.31 -1.44 3.82
C LYS A 331 -16.61 -2.69 3.29
N ASP A 332 -16.49 -2.87 1.97
CA ASP A 332 -15.70 -3.97 1.39
C ASP A 332 -14.24 -3.87 1.90
N PRO A 333 -13.69 -4.91 2.56
CA PRO A 333 -12.34 -4.87 3.12
C PRO A 333 -11.24 -4.71 2.07
N ARG A 334 -11.55 -4.93 0.78
CA ARG A 334 -10.62 -4.69 -0.33
C ARG A 334 -10.53 -3.22 -0.72
N ARG A 335 -11.43 -2.37 -0.21
CA ARG A 335 -11.45 -0.92 -0.44
C ARG A 335 -10.73 -0.18 0.68
N GLY A 336 -9.71 0.58 0.30
CA GLY A 336 -8.92 1.41 1.22
C GLY A 336 -8.83 2.85 0.72
N GLU A 337 -8.24 3.69 1.55
CA GLU A 337 -7.90 5.06 1.16
C GLU A 337 -6.79 5.05 0.10
N GLY A 338 -6.88 5.97 -0.87
CA GLY A 338 -5.89 6.10 -1.94
C GLY A 338 -5.66 4.82 -2.74
N HIS A 339 -4.39 4.41 -2.89
CA HIS A 339 -3.98 3.23 -3.66
C HIS A 339 -3.34 2.14 -2.79
N ALA A 340 -3.65 2.13 -1.49
CA ALA A 340 -3.08 1.21 -0.52
C ALA A 340 -3.57 -0.25 -0.67
N THR A 341 -4.76 -0.44 -1.26
CA THR A 341 -5.41 -1.76 -1.40
C THR A 341 -5.87 -2.02 -2.84
N SER A 342 -6.53 -3.15 -3.09
CA SER A 342 -6.95 -3.56 -4.44
C SER A 342 -8.03 -2.65 -5.05
N LEU A 343 -8.86 -2.02 -4.22
CA LEU A 343 -9.92 -1.10 -4.63
C LEU A 343 -9.78 0.21 -3.85
N THR A 344 -10.20 1.33 -4.45
CA THR A 344 -10.17 2.65 -3.80
C THR A 344 -11.57 3.01 -3.29
N LYS A 345 -11.64 3.64 -2.11
CA LYS A 345 -12.90 4.20 -1.55
C LYS A 345 -13.38 5.45 -2.29
#